data_AF-A0A8X7YY81-F1
#
_entry.id   AF-A0A8X7YY81-F1
#
_cell.length_a   1.000
_cell.length_b   1.000
_cell.length_c   1.000
_cell.angle_alpha   90.00
_cell.angle_beta   90.00
_cell.angle_gamma   90.00
#
_symmetry.space_group_name_H-M   'P 1'
#
loop_
_entity.id
_entity.type
_entity.pdbx_description
1 polymer ?
#
loop_
_entity_poly.entity_id
_entity_poly.type
_entity_poly.pdbx_seq_one_letter_code
_entity_poly.pdbx_strand_id
1 'polypeptide(L)'
;MLKFLSKVKIEFNALDPRVASCMEFLAQCNARKAKESNPACQVLVKRRTDDFPPQITVTFVNGVEEAFDATSTPAQAIRTMILEKGQLLETEQMFREAGEKWPVIIPEEELHQFAPGTKWNESLMMAQIVEEPKVSLLILGHWLNWKKGVMDL
;
A
#
# COMPACT_ATOMS: atom_id res chain seq x y z
N MET A 1 -4.15 -1.64 -4.35
CA MET A 1 -3.03 -2.46 -4.83
C MET A 1 -2.28 -1.69 -5.92
N LEU A 2 -2.84 -1.54 -7.13
CA LEU A 2 -2.15 -0.87 -8.24
C LEU A 2 -1.73 0.59 -7.97
N LYS A 3 -2.39 1.32 -7.06
CA LYS A 3 -1.95 2.66 -6.62
C LYS A 3 -0.49 2.76 -6.20
N PHE A 4 0.11 1.66 -5.73
CA PHE A 4 1.50 1.61 -5.26
C PHE A 4 2.49 1.13 -6.33
N LEU A 5 2.01 0.70 -7.50
CA LEU A 5 2.83 0.03 -8.51
C LEU A 5 2.93 0.88 -9.78
N SER A 6 4.11 0.91 -10.38
CA SER A 6 4.33 1.45 -11.73
C SER A 6 4.18 0.37 -12.80
N LYS A 7 4.53 -0.88 -12.46
CA LYS A 7 4.51 -2.01 -13.40
C LYS A 7 4.23 -3.34 -12.70
N VAL A 8 3.55 -4.23 -13.40
CA VAL A 8 3.31 -5.63 -13.05
C VAL A 8 3.71 -6.47 -14.27
N LYS A 9 4.53 -7.49 -14.08
CA LYS A 9 4.93 -8.45 -15.10
C LYS A 9 4.61 -9.86 -14.61
N ILE A 10 3.74 -10.56 -15.33
CA ILE A 10 3.31 -11.92 -15.01
C ILE A 10 3.87 -12.84 -16.09
N GLU A 11 4.73 -13.78 -15.70
CA GLU A 11 5.40 -14.71 -16.60
C GLU A 11 5.04 -16.14 -16.25
N PHE A 12 4.53 -16.91 -17.22
CA PHE A 12 4.19 -18.31 -17.01
C PHE A 12 4.15 -19.09 -18.32
N ASN A 13 4.33 -20.40 -18.23
CA ASN A 13 3.99 -21.31 -19.32
C ASN A 13 2.50 -21.68 -19.23
N ALA A 14 1.75 -21.56 -20.33
CA ALA A 14 0.31 -21.81 -20.34
C ALA A 14 -0.06 -23.29 -20.10
N LEU A 15 0.89 -24.21 -20.28
CA LEU A 15 0.73 -25.64 -20.01
C LEU A 15 1.12 -26.03 -18.58
N ASP A 16 1.70 -25.12 -17.80
CA ASP A 16 2.08 -25.39 -16.42
C ASP A 16 0.81 -25.45 -15.53
N PRO A 17 0.56 -26.54 -14.78
CA PRO A 17 -0.61 -26.65 -13.92
C PRO A 17 -0.60 -25.68 -12.72
N ARG A 18 0.54 -25.06 -12.41
CA ARG A 18 0.75 -24.20 -11.23
C ARG A 18 0.39 -22.72 -11.48
N VAL A 19 -0.21 -22.39 -12.62
CA VAL A 19 -0.48 -20.99 -13.03
C VAL A 19 -1.66 -20.32 -12.31
N ALA A 20 -2.35 -21.03 -11.41
CA ALA A 20 -3.56 -20.53 -10.75
C ALA A 20 -3.35 -19.15 -10.11
N SER A 21 -2.28 -18.98 -9.32
CA SER A 21 -1.95 -17.70 -8.68
C SER A 21 -1.69 -16.58 -9.70
N CYS A 22 -1.04 -16.86 -10.83
CA CYS A 22 -0.83 -15.88 -11.89
C CYS A 22 -2.15 -15.41 -12.50
N MET A 23 -3.08 -16.33 -12.76
CA MET A 23 -4.38 -15.99 -13.35
C MET A 23 -5.26 -15.20 -12.39
N GLU A 24 -5.29 -15.61 -11.11
CA GLU A 24 -6.04 -14.89 -10.09
C GLU A 24 -5.46 -13.48 -9.89
N PHE A 25 -4.14 -13.35 -9.80
CA PHE A 25 -3.50 -12.04 -9.66
C PHE A 25 -3.73 -11.13 -10.88
N LEU A 26 -3.68 -11.69 -12.08
CA LEU A 26 -4.03 -10.97 -13.31
C LEU A 26 -5.49 -10.47 -13.28
N ALA A 27 -6.43 -11.29 -12.81
CA ALA A 27 -7.82 -10.88 -12.65
C ALA A 27 -7.95 -9.74 -11.63
N GLN A 28 -7.24 -9.80 -10.51
CA GLN A 28 -7.19 -8.72 -9.51
C GLN A 28 -6.62 -7.42 -10.08
N CYS A 29 -5.57 -7.48 -10.91
CA CYS A 29 -5.01 -6.32 -11.60
C CYS A 29 -6.01 -5.73 -12.61
N ASN A 30 -6.82 -6.58 -13.24
CA ASN A 30 -7.81 -6.15 -14.24
C ASN A 30 -9.12 -5.64 -13.65
N ALA A 31 -9.37 -5.83 -12.36
CA ALA A 31 -10.56 -5.35 -11.69
C ALA A 31 -10.72 -3.83 -11.87
N ARG A 32 -11.94 -3.37 -12.13
CA ARG A 32 -12.26 -1.96 -12.40
C ARG A 32 -11.68 -1.02 -11.34
N LYS A 33 -11.94 -1.30 -10.06
CA LYS A 33 -11.43 -0.52 -8.92
C LYS A 33 -9.89 -0.47 -8.88
N ALA A 34 -9.22 -1.53 -9.29
CA ALA A 34 -7.76 -1.58 -9.33
C ALA A 34 -7.23 -0.65 -10.43
N LYS A 35 -7.78 -0.73 -11.65
CA LYS A 35 -7.41 0.13 -12.78
C LYS A 35 -7.71 1.61 -12.51
N GLU A 36 -8.86 1.92 -11.92
CA GLU A 36 -9.22 3.29 -11.54
C GLU A 36 -8.25 3.86 -10.49
N SER A 37 -7.71 3.03 -9.60
CA SER A 37 -6.75 3.49 -8.59
C SER A 37 -5.40 3.92 -9.17
N ASN A 38 -5.03 3.39 -10.35
CA ASN A 38 -3.84 3.81 -11.08
C ASN A 38 -3.92 3.37 -12.56
N PRO A 39 -4.42 4.24 -13.46
CA PRO A 39 -4.52 3.93 -14.88
C PRO A 39 -3.15 3.89 -15.60
N ALA A 40 -2.10 4.44 -15.00
CA ALA A 40 -0.75 4.46 -15.58
C ALA A 40 0.06 3.19 -15.30
N CYS A 41 -0.38 2.35 -14.35
CA CYS A 41 0.31 1.09 -14.02
C CYS A 41 0.30 0.15 -15.23
N GLN A 42 1.49 -0.24 -15.69
CA GLN A 42 1.63 -1.16 -16.82
C GLN A 42 1.43 -2.60 -16.35
N VAL A 43 0.51 -3.35 -16.95
CA VAL A 43 0.30 -4.78 -16.67
C VAL A 43 0.72 -5.60 -17.88
N LEU A 44 1.84 -6.31 -17.77
CA LEU A 44 2.43 -7.12 -18.83
C LEU A 44 2.24 -8.61 -18.52
N VAL A 45 1.83 -9.37 -19.53
CA VAL A 45 1.72 -10.83 -19.44
C VAL A 45 2.63 -11.43 -20.50
N LYS A 46 3.59 -12.25 -20.07
CA LYS A 46 4.49 -12.98 -20.96
C LYS A 46 4.23 -14.48 -20.84
N ARG A 47 3.70 -15.05 -21.91
CA ARG A 47 3.56 -16.50 -22.04
C ARG A 47 4.90 -17.08 -22.46
N ARG A 48 5.46 -17.97 -21.64
CA ARG A 48 6.70 -18.70 -21.92
C ARG A 48 6.40 -20.08 -22.47
N THR A 49 7.40 -20.69 -23.09
CA THR A 49 7.38 -22.09 -23.55
C THR A 49 8.41 -22.96 -22.83
N ASP A 50 9.21 -22.35 -21.94
CA ASP A 50 10.14 -23.06 -21.07
C ASP A 50 9.41 -23.69 -19.86
N ASP A 51 10.12 -24.55 -19.14
CA ASP A 51 9.63 -25.20 -17.91
C ASP A 51 9.93 -24.37 -16.65
N PHE A 52 10.19 -23.07 -16.81
CA PHE A 52 10.50 -22.22 -15.67
C PHE A 52 9.23 -21.98 -14.85
N PRO A 53 9.30 -21.93 -13.50
CA PRO A 53 8.14 -21.71 -12.64
C PRO A 53 7.42 -20.37 -12.93
N PRO A 54 6.08 -20.33 -12.83
CA PRO A 54 5.30 -19.10 -12.88
C PRO A 54 5.82 -18.04 -11.90
N GLN A 55 5.97 -16.81 -12.37
CA GLN A 55 6.54 -15.70 -11.60
C GLN A 55 5.69 -14.44 -11.78
N ILE A 56 5.52 -13.70 -10.69
CA ILE A 56 4.91 -12.36 -10.69
C ILE A 56 5.98 -11.38 -10.24
N THR A 57 6.36 -10.43 -11.08
CA THR A 57 7.25 -9.33 -10.73
C THR A 57 6.44 -8.04 -10.65
N VAL A 58 6.61 -7.28 -9.59
CA VAL A 58 6.00 -5.95 -9.43
C VAL A 58 7.10 -4.91 -9.28
N THR A 59 6.88 -3.74 -9.87
CA THR A 59 7.72 -2.56 -9.71
C THR A 59 6.87 -1.51 -9.00
N PHE A 60 7.32 -1.05 -7.84
CA PHE A 60 6.67 0.01 -7.07
C PHE A 60 6.87 1.38 -7.76
N VAL A 61 6.07 2.37 -7.40
CA VAL A 61 6.16 3.74 -7.96
C VAL A 61 7.50 4.42 -7.70
N ASN A 62 8.23 4.00 -6.66
CA ASN A 62 9.59 4.47 -6.35
C ASN A 62 10.69 3.70 -7.10
N GLY A 63 10.34 2.75 -7.97
CA GLY A 63 11.28 1.95 -8.74
C GLY A 63 11.79 0.68 -8.06
N VAL A 64 11.40 0.40 -6.82
CA VAL A 64 11.75 -0.87 -6.16
C VAL A 64 11.06 -2.03 -6.88
N GLU A 65 11.80 -3.07 -7.22
CA GLU A 65 11.25 -4.29 -7.83
C GLU A 65 11.17 -5.43 -6.81
N GLU A 66 10.15 -6.26 -6.95
CA GLU A 66 9.97 -7.47 -6.14
C GLU A 66 9.39 -8.58 -7.00
N ALA A 67 10.00 -9.76 -6.92
CA ALA A 67 9.59 -10.93 -7.66
C ALA A 67 9.04 -11.98 -6.68
N PHE A 68 7.85 -12.49 -6.96
CA PHE A 68 7.17 -13.52 -6.21
C PHE A 68 7.16 -14.82 -6.99
N ASP A 69 7.47 -15.91 -6.30
CA ASP A 69 7.20 -17.26 -6.78
C ASP A 69 5.70 -17.53 -6.71
N ALA A 70 5.05 -17.59 -7.87
CA ALA A 70 3.61 -17.76 -7.97
C ALA A 70 3.19 -19.24 -7.82
N THR A 71 4.14 -20.18 -7.70
CA THR A 71 3.84 -21.60 -7.43
C THR A 71 3.52 -21.86 -5.97
N SER A 72 4.23 -21.20 -5.06
CA SER A 72 4.08 -21.39 -3.61
C SER A 72 3.30 -20.26 -2.94
N THR A 73 3.16 -19.11 -3.61
CA THR A 73 2.56 -17.90 -3.01
C THR A 73 1.20 -17.63 -3.65
N PRO A 74 0.09 -17.71 -2.89
CA PRO A 74 -1.25 -17.39 -3.40
C PRO A 74 -1.37 -15.92 -3.82
N ALA A 75 -2.19 -15.64 -4.84
CA ALA A 75 -2.40 -14.28 -5.34
C ALA A 75 -2.88 -13.30 -4.27
N GLN A 76 -3.73 -13.74 -3.35
CA GLN A 76 -4.18 -12.91 -2.21
C GLN A 76 -3.04 -12.53 -1.27
N ALA A 77 -2.11 -13.46 -1.00
CA ALA A 77 -0.95 -13.18 -0.16
C ALA A 77 -0.04 -12.15 -0.83
N ILE A 78 0.23 -12.32 -2.13
CA ILE A 78 1.00 -11.35 -2.94
C ILE A 78 0.35 -9.96 -2.88
N ARG A 79 -0.99 -9.90 -3.07
CA ARG A 79 -1.74 -8.64 -2.95
C ARG A 79 -1.56 -7.99 -1.58
N THR A 80 -1.64 -8.76 -0.50
CA THR A 80 -1.46 -8.24 0.87
C THR A 80 -0.05 -7.69 1.07
N MET A 81 0.98 -8.44 0.67
CA MET A 81 2.38 -7.99 0.74
C MET A 81 2.61 -6.68 -0.02
N ILE A 82 2.01 -6.53 -1.21
CA ILE A 82 2.07 -5.29 -1.99
C ILE A 82 1.41 -4.12 -1.26
N LEU A 83 0.27 -4.36 -0.60
CA LEU A 83 -0.44 -3.31 0.14
C LEU A 83 0.37 -2.86 1.36
N GLU A 84 0.88 -3.80 2.14
CA GLU A 84 1.69 -3.52 3.34
C GLU A 84 2.97 -2.76 2.96
N LYS A 85 3.73 -3.28 1.99
CA LYS A 85 4.94 -2.61 1.51
C LYS A 85 4.65 -1.24 0.89
N GLY A 86 3.56 -1.14 0.13
CA GLY A 86 3.13 0.13 -0.47
C GLY A 86 2.84 1.21 0.57
N GLN A 87 2.19 0.86 1.70
CA GLN A 87 1.92 1.77 2.81
C GLN A 87 3.20 2.22 3.52
N LEU A 88 4.16 1.32 3.70
CA LEU A 88 5.46 1.65 4.29
C LEU A 88 6.22 2.66 3.40
N LEU A 89 6.23 2.44 2.08
CA LEU A 89 6.87 3.35 1.13
C LEU A 89 6.17 4.72 1.05
N GLU A 90 4.84 4.74 1.11
CA GLU A 90 4.03 5.97 1.16
C GLU A 90 4.34 6.77 2.45
N THR A 91 4.46 6.08 3.59
CA THR A 91 4.81 6.70 4.88
C THR A 91 6.25 7.24 4.86
N GLU A 92 7.21 6.43 4.40
CA GLU A 92 8.60 6.87 4.22
C GLU A 92 8.69 8.13 3.37
N GLN A 93 7.92 8.22 2.29
CA GLN A 93 7.86 9.38 1.42
C GLN A 93 7.34 10.62 2.17
N MET A 94 6.30 10.49 3.00
CA MET A 94 5.81 11.60 3.83
C MET A 94 6.87 12.13 4.80
N PHE A 95 7.62 11.26 5.47
CA PHE A 95 8.71 11.68 6.36
C PHE A 95 9.82 12.40 5.59
N ARG A 96 10.22 11.85 4.43
CA ARG A 96 11.22 12.48 3.57
C ARG A 96 10.79 13.87 3.07
N GLU A 97 9.51 14.03 2.72
CA GLU A 97 8.94 15.33 2.28
C GLU A 97 8.90 16.37 3.40
N ALA A 98 8.72 15.94 4.65
CA ALA A 98 8.81 16.80 5.83
C ALA A 98 10.27 17.14 6.23
N GLY A 99 11.27 16.55 5.56
CA GLY A 99 12.69 16.68 5.92
C GLY A 99 13.09 15.83 7.13
N GLU A 100 12.23 14.91 7.56
CA GLU A 100 12.44 14.05 8.71
C GLU A 100 13.15 12.75 8.32
N LYS A 101 13.87 12.16 9.28
CA LYS A 101 14.58 10.89 9.07
C LYS A 101 13.61 9.70 9.14
N TRP A 102 13.82 8.73 8.26
CA TRP A 102 13.12 7.45 8.24
C TRP A 102 14.13 6.28 8.26
N PRO A 103 13.91 5.21 9.03
CA PRO A 103 12.84 5.04 10.02
C PRO A 103 13.01 5.99 11.21
N VAL A 104 11.90 6.33 11.87
CA VAL A 104 11.95 7.10 13.12
C VAL A 104 12.59 6.24 14.19
N ILE A 105 13.78 6.62 14.64
CA ILE A 105 14.45 5.97 15.77
C ILE A 105 14.09 6.79 17.00
N ILE A 106 13.31 6.20 17.90
CA ILE A 106 12.97 6.82 19.18
C ILE A 106 14.12 6.51 20.16
N PRO A 107 14.81 7.51 20.72
CA PRO A 107 15.84 7.30 21.75
C PRO A 107 15.27 6.59 22.99
N GLU A 108 16.09 5.78 23.65
CA GLU A 108 15.66 5.00 24.85
C GLU A 108 15.24 5.93 26.00
N GLU A 109 15.83 7.12 26.06
CA GLU A 109 15.52 8.16 27.04
C GLU A 109 14.13 8.78 26.83
N GLU A 110 13.61 8.78 25.59
CA GLU A 110 12.28 9.28 25.26
C GLU A 110 11.18 8.24 25.50
N LEU A 111 11.50 6.94 25.41
CA LEU A 111 10.53 5.86 25.68
C LEU A 111 10.03 5.86 27.13
N HIS A 112 10.86 6.34 28.07
CA HIS A 112 10.53 6.41 29.50
C HIS A 112 9.91 7.75 29.92
N GLN A 113 9.82 8.72 29.00
CA GLN A 113 9.17 9.98 29.28
C GLN A 113 7.65 9.81 29.22
N PHE A 114 6.98 10.30 30.26
CA PHE A 114 5.52 10.35 30.29
C PHE A 114 5.04 11.30 29.20
N ALA A 115 4.57 10.77 28.07
CA ALA A 115 3.89 11.57 27.07
C ALA A 115 2.63 12.18 27.72
N PRO A 116 2.51 13.51 27.80
CA PRO A 116 1.32 14.12 28.40
C PRO A 116 0.11 13.66 27.59
N GLY A 117 -0.85 13.03 28.26
CA GLY A 117 -2.07 12.56 27.60
C GLY A 117 -2.72 13.70 26.84
N THR A 118 -2.93 13.52 25.54
CA THR A 118 -3.61 14.49 24.69
C THR A 118 -5.07 14.59 25.16
N LYS A 119 -5.34 15.49 26.11
CA LYS A 119 -6.71 15.87 26.42
C LYS A 119 -7.29 16.56 25.20
N TRP A 120 -8.29 15.94 24.59
CA TRP A 120 -9.02 16.49 23.45
C TRP A 120 -9.81 17.71 23.91
N ASN A 121 -9.18 18.87 23.92
CA ASN A 121 -9.85 20.13 24.15
C ASN A 121 -10.36 20.63 22.80
N GLU A 122 -11.68 20.63 22.59
CA GLU A 122 -12.34 21.03 21.32
C GLU A 122 -11.87 22.39 20.78
N SER A 123 -11.38 23.28 21.65
CA SER A 123 -10.85 24.59 21.27
C SER A 123 -9.47 24.55 20.58
N LEU A 124 -8.66 23.50 20.79
CA LEU A 124 -7.31 23.37 20.18
C LEU A 124 -7.37 22.87 18.74
N MET A 125 -8.41 22.14 18.33
CA MET A 125 -8.59 21.73 16.93
C MET A 125 -8.71 22.92 16.00
N MET A 126 -9.41 23.98 16.41
CA MET A 126 -9.61 25.15 15.54
C MET A 126 -8.32 25.96 15.34
N ALA A 127 -7.40 25.95 16.31
CA ALA A 127 -6.14 26.68 16.20
C ALA A 127 -5.15 25.99 15.23
N GLN A 128 -5.11 24.65 15.23
CA GLN A 128 -4.17 23.90 14.39
C GLN A 128 -4.67 23.72 12.94
N ILE A 129 -5.98 23.80 12.70
CA ILE A 129 -6.60 23.70 11.37
C ILE A 129 -6.28 24.91 10.47
N VAL A 130 -5.84 26.04 11.04
CA VAL A 130 -5.58 27.26 10.27
C VAL A 130 -4.21 27.24 9.56
N GLU A 131 -3.26 26.40 9.98
CA GLU A 131 -1.90 26.44 9.43
C GLU A 131 -1.61 25.51 8.24
N GLU A 132 -2.36 24.42 8.00
CA GLU A 132 -2.13 23.55 6.84
C GLU A 132 -3.41 23.01 6.16
N PRO A 133 -3.80 23.54 4.98
CA PRO A 133 -5.10 23.25 4.37
C PRO A 133 -5.20 21.86 3.70
N LYS A 134 -4.11 21.10 3.57
CA LYS A 134 -4.11 19.84 2.80
C LYS A 134 -4.31 18.57 3.64
N VAL A 135 -3.91 18.58 4.92
CA VAL A 135 -4.09 17.44 5.84
C VAL A 135 -5.53 17.36 6.39
N SER A 136 -6.24 18.49 6.39
CA SER A 136 -7.56 18.66 7.02
C SER A 136 -8.68 17.76 6.47
N LEU A 137 -8.69 17.41 5.18
CA LEU A 137 -9.82 16.65 4.60
C LEU A 137 -9.76 15.14 4.90
N LEU A 138 -8.56 14.58 5.09
CA LEU A 138 -8.39 13.15 5.37
C LEU A 138 -8.74 12.81 6.83
N ILE A 139 -8.35 13.68 7.76
CA ILE A 139 -8.62 13.49 9.19
C ILE A 139 -10.11 13.70 9.50
N LEU A 140 -10.75 14.72 8.92
CA LEU A 140 -12.20 14.94 9.04
C LEU A 140 -13.01 13.78 8.43
N GLY A 141 -12.58 13.24 7.28
CA GLY A 141 -13.24 12.11 6.62
C GLY A 141 -13.19 10.81 7.44
N HIS A 142 -12.04 10.51 8.05
CA HIS A 142 -11.89 9.36 8.95
C HIS A 142 -12.67 9.53 10.26
N TRP A 143 -12.71 10.74 10.83
CA TRP A 143 -13.46 11.05 12.04
C TRP A 143 -14.98 10.95 11.84
N LEU A 144 -15.52 11.46 10.72
CA LEU A 144 -16.93 11.33 10.35
C LEU A 144 -17.35 9.87 10.15
N ASN A 145 -16.49 9.04 9.56
CA ASN A 145 -16.75 7.60 9.39
C ASN A 145 -16.71 6.84 10.71
N TRP A 146 -15.76 7.16 11.61
CA TRP A 146 -15.75 6.58 12.96
C TRP A 146 -17.02 6.95 13.73
N LYS A 147 -17.48 8.20 13.65
CA LYS A 147 -18.69 8.64 14.37
C LYS A 147 -19.96 7.95 13.87
N LYS A 148 -20.05 7.65 12.57
CA LYS A 148 -21.16 6.84 12.03
C LYS A 148 -21.11 5.38 12.49
N GLY A 149 -19.92 4.77 12.57
CA GLY A 149 -19.77 3.38 13.00
C GLY A 149 -20.05 3.10 14.48
N VAL A 150 -20.06 4.14 15.33
CA VAL A 150 -20.35 4.01 16.78
C VAL A 150 -21.84 4.21 17.11
N MET A 151 -22.65 4.72 16.18
CA MET A 151 -24.10 4.91 16.38
C MET A 151 -24.97 3.74 15.89
N ASP A 152 -24.38 2.75 15.20
CA ASP A 152 -25.07 1.56 14.67
C ASP A 152 -24.79 0.27 15.47
N LEU A 153 -24.44 0.39 16.77
CA LEU A 153 -24.33 -0.70 17.75
C LEU A 153 -25.23 -0.43 18.96
#